data_AF-A0A9P0DSK2-F1
#
_entry.id   AF-A0A9P0DSK2-F1
#
_cell.length_a   1.000
_cell.length_b   1.000
_cell.length_c   1.000
_cell.angle_alpha   90.00
_cell.angle_beta   90.00
_cell.angle_gamma   90.00
#
_symmetry.space_group_name_H-M   'P 1'
#
loop_
_entity.id
_entity.type
_entity.pdbx_description
1 polymer ?
#
loop_
_entity_poly.entity_id
_entity_poly.type
_entity_poly.pdbx_seq_one_letter_code
_entity_poly.pdbx_strand_id
1 'polypeptide(L)'
;MDVIAHIHGGGFMIGGTNDFVNPKYVMDIDAIFVTFTYRLGILGFLSTEDGVVPGNNGLKDQTLALRWIQSNIASFGGNPQSVTLTGFDAGASCTHFHYFSPMSEGLFRRGLSLSATALNFFAIQRNPRSRAETVAAVVGCPTTDTKTMVECLKTKPAPLLIDSMKHLQPLDQTPFALFAPVVEVNNPANPFLTEHPYEMLKKGKVLDVPWMSSVTENDGLIYLPLHENNLDQINSQWEKVANLIVDYDGMIPESHYLDAARRIRDFYFPNGVSMSKENHQNLEKMFTDWIFLLPAEQAVIMQSRITNSSIYFFRMSYSGQNSLKYSHLGSPQFVDIEGTWHGDDVVYFFGGLITKDLSENEKQMKNSCLNMLYSYAKYGHPVFHNTELNSMNDENEFFFYNISGPQDIQKQISTQDAAISLWTDIMGYSNAYNIKYGL
;
A
#
# COMPACT_ATOMS: atom_id res chain seq x y z
N MET A 1 -23.56 -17.02 0.14
CA MET A 1 -22.14 -17.19 0.48
C MET A 1 -21.55 -15.85 0.90
N ASP A 2 -20.48 -15.85 1.68
CA ASP A 2 -19.73 -14.63 1.98
C ASP A 2 -19.08 -14.07 0.72
N VAL A 3 -18.85 -12.75 0.70
CA VAL A 3 -18.36 -12.04 -0.49
C VAL A 3 -16.98 -11.49 -0.19
N ILE A 4 -16.00 -11.82 -1.02
CA ILE A 4 -14.63 -11.30 -0.95
C ILE A 4 -14.44 -10.42 -2.18
N ALA A 5 -14.36 -9.11 -1.97
CA ALA A 5 -14.14 -8.13 -3.01
C ALA A 5 -12.68 -7.67 -2.99
N HIS A 6 -11.93 -7.86 -4.07
CA HIS A 6 -10.50 -7.59 -4.12
C HIS A 6 -10.17 -6.40 -5.01
N ILE A 7 -9.36 -5.48 -4.47
CA ILE A 7 -8.77 -4.33 -5.15
C ILE A 7 -7.32 -4.68 -5.50
N HIS A 8 -7.00 -4.69 -6.80
CA HIS A 8 -5.65 -4.98 -7.27
C HIS A 8 -4.64 -3.90 -6.85
N GLY A 9 -3.37 -4.29 -6.72
CA GLY A 9 -2.24 -3.38 -6.48
C GLY A 9 -1.70 -2.71 -7.75
N GLY A 10 -0.44 -2.25 -7.70
CA GLY A 10 0.27 -1.68 -8.85
C GLY A 10 0.58 -0.19 -8.71
N GLY A 11 0.83 0.28 -7.48
CA GLY A 11 1.24 1.67 -7.20
C GLY A 11 0.31 2.76 -7.74
N PHE A 12 -0.98 2.45 -7.95
CA PHE A 12 -1.97 3.30 -8.63
C PHE A 12 -1.70 3.60 -10.12
N MET A 13 -0.64 3.03 -10.71
CA MET A 13 -0.20 3.33 -12.07
C MET A 13 -0.52 2.21 -13.06
N ILE A 14 -0.48 0.96 -12.61
CA ILE A 14 -0.72 -0.25 -13.40
C ILE A 14 -1.68 -1.19 -12.64
N GLY A 15 -2.17 -2.22 -13.33
CA GLY A 15 -2.99 -3.26 -12.73
C GLY A 15 -4.34 -3.48 -13.44
N GLY A 16 -5.01 -4.56 -13.03
CA GLY A 16 -6.26 -5.04 -13.59
C GLY A 16 -6.82 -6.21 -12.79
N THR A 17 -7.98 -6.72 -13.20
CA THR A 17 -8.74 -7.73 -12.43
C THR A 17 -8.05 -9.08 -12.25
N ASN A 18 -7.06 -9.40 -13.10
CA ASN A 18 -6.33 -10.67 -13.06
C ASN A 18 -4.88 -10.49 -12.62
N ASP A 19 -4.48 -9.27 -12.26
CA ASP A 19 -3.12 -9.02 -11.77
C ASP A 19 -3.05 -9.39 -10.29
N PHE A 20 -1.98 -10.08 -9.90
CA PHE A 20 -1.75 -10.57 -8.53
C PHE A 20 -2.81 -11.51 -7.95
N VAL A 21 -3.79 -11.94 -8.77
CA VAL A 21 -4.83 -12.89 -8.36
C VAL A 21 -5.09 -13.96 -9.41
N ASN A 22 -5.46 -15.15 -8.94
CA ASN A 22 -5.93 -16.28 -9.73
C ASN A 22 -7.23 -16.78 -9.10
N PRO A 23 -8.40 -16.51 -9.70
CA PRO A 23 -9.68 -16.93 -9.12
C PRO A 23 -9.76 -18.45 -8.84
N LYS A 24 -9.08 -19.30 -9.61
CA LYS A 24 -9.01 -20.75 -9.33
C LYS A 24 -8.37 -21.09 -8.01
N TYR A 25 -7.50 -20.23 -7.52
CA TYR A 25 -6.85 -20.38 -6.24
C TYR A 25 -7.83 -20.19 -5.09
N VAL A 26 -8.71 -19.18 -5.20
CA VAL A 26 -9.70 -18.80 -4.18
C VAL A 26 -10.95 -19.69 -4.21
N MET A 27 -11.23 -20.38 -5.32
CA MET A 27 -12.40 -21.27 -5.47
C MET A 27 -12.39 -22.51 -4.56
N ASP A 28 -11.33 -22.75 -3.78
CA ASP A 28 -11.27 -23.85 -2.80
C ASP A 28 -12.02 -23.53 -1.49
N ILE A 29 -12.58 -22.31 -1.34
CA ILE A 29 -13.41 -21.90 -0.22
C ILE A 29 -14.83 -21.50 -0.67
N ASP A 30 -15.83 -21.71 0.20
CA ASP A 30 -17.25 -21.41 -0.08
C ASP A 30 -17.56 -19.91 0.00
N ALA A 31 -17.00 -19.12 -0.92
CA ALA A 31 -17.18 -17.67 -1.00
C ALA A 31 -17.39 -17.21 -2.46
N ILE A 32 -18.00 -16.04 -2.63
CA ILE A 32 -17.99 -15.33 -3.91
C ILE A 32 -16.79 -14.41 -3.96
N PHE A 33 -15.90 -14.65 -4.91
CA PHE A 33 -14.77 -13.77 -5.18
C PHE A 33 -15.12 -12.78 -6.29
N VAL A 34 -14.95 -11.48 -6.01
CA VAL A 34 -15.22 -10.38 -6.94
C VAL A 34 -13.95 -9.55 -7.12
N THR A 35 -13.52 -9.40 -8.36
CA THR A 35 -12.44 -8.48 -8.76
C THR A 35 -13.02 -7.40 -9.68
N PHE A 36 -12.52 -6.18 -9.60
CA PHE A 36 -12.92 -5.09 -10.49
C PHE A 36 -11.74 -4.18 -10.83
N THR A 37 -11.85 -3.42 -11.91
CA THR A 37 -10.86 -2.39 -12.26
C THR A 37 -11.30 -1.02 -11.76
N TYR A 38 -10.33 -0.13 -11.59
CA TYR A 38 -10.53 1.28 -11.34
C TYR A 38 -9.57 2.09 -12.20
N ARG A 39 -9.85 3.39 -12.44
CA ARG A 39 -8.94 4.23 -13.22
C ARG A 39 -7.61 4.42 -12.49
N LEU A 40 -6.52 4.38 -13.26
CA LEU A 40 -5.14 4.48 -12.79
C LEU A 40 -4.43 5.72 -13.33
N GLY A 41 -3.27 6.03 -12.75
CA GLY A 41 -2.40 7.13 -13.14
C GLY A 41 -3.13 8.47 -13.23
N ILE A 42 -2.71 9.30 -14.17
CA ILE A 42 -3.35 10.60 -14.43
C ILE A 42 -4.85 10.49 -14.71
N LEU A 43 -5.34 9.38 -15.29
CA LEU A 43 -6.76 9.20 -15.61
C LEU A 43 -7.62 8.96 -14.36
N GLY A 44 -7.04 8.35 -13.33
CA GLY A 44 -7.70 8.06 -12.05
C GLY A 44 -7.46 9.07 -10.96
N PHE A 45 -6.33 9.79 -11.00
CA PHE A 45 -5.85 10.54 -9.85
C PHE A 45 -5.34 11.94 -10.18
N LEU A 46 -5.58 12.48 -11.38
CA LEU A 46 -5.38 13.92 -11.63
C LEU A 46 -6.16 14.75 -10.60
N SER A 47 -5.52 15.76 -10.01
CA SER A 47 -6.19 16.79 -9.21
C SER A 47 -5.62 18.17 -9.52
N THR A 48 -6.50 19.17 -9.53
CA THR A 48 -6.18 20.59 -9.73
C THR A 48 -6.17 21.40 -8.43
N GLU A 49 -6.39 20.74 -7.28
CA GLU A 49 -6.52 21.37 -5.94
C GLU A 49 -7.59 22.47 -5.87
N ASP A 50 -8.61 22.33 -6.72
CA ASP A 50 -9.78 23.20 -6.77
C ASP A 50 -11.03 22.40 -7.17
N GLY A 51 -12.14 23.11 -7.40
CA GLY A 51 -13.40 22.48 -7.78
C GLY A 51 -13.46 21.90 -9.20
N VAL A 52 -12.43 22.09 -10.04
CA VAL A 52 -12.46 21.64 -11.45
C VAL A 52 -12.24 20.12 -11.53
N VAL A 53 -11.15 19.63 -10.95
CA VAL A 53 -10.89 18.21 -10.76
C VAL A 53 -10.37 18.02 -9.32
N PRO A 54 -11.25 17.74 -8.35
CA PRO A 54 -10.84 17.59 -6.96
C PRO A 54 -9.88 16.40 -6.73
N GLY A 55 -10.01 15.35 -7.54
CA GLY A 55 -9.19 14.14 -7.48
C GLY A 55 -9.98 12.88 -7.14
N ASN A 56 -9.24 11.79 -6.85
CA ASN A 56 -9.75 10.52 -6.34
C ASN A 56 -10.79 9.83 -7.24
N ASN A 57 -10.72 10.02 -8.57
CA ASN A 57 -11.61 9.36 -9.50
C ASN A 57 -11.48 7.82 -9.44
N GLY A 58 -10.26 7.29 -9.26
CA GLY A 58 -10.04 5.86 -9.04
C GLY A 58 -10.73 5.32 -7.78
N LEU A 59 -10.62 6.01 -6.64
CA LEU A 59 -11.32 5.63 -5.39
C LEU A 59 -12.85 5.73 -5.51
N LYS A 60 -13.33 6.71 -6.29
CA LYS A 60 -14.77 6.86 -6.60
C LYS A 60 -15.26 5.73 -7.52
N ASP A 61 -14.43 5.23 -8.44
CA ASP A 61 -14.75 4.04 -9.24
C ASP A 61 -14.86 2.80 -8.35
N GLN A 62 -13.93 2.62 -7.40
CA GLN A 62 -13.98 1.53 -6.42
C GLN A 62 -15.26 1.61 -5.56
N THR A 63 -15.62 2.81 -5.11
CA THR A 63 -16.90 3.03 -4.41
C THR A 63 -18.11 2.62 -5.26
N LEU A 64 -18.11 2.96 -6.55
CA LEU A 64 -19.17 2.56 -7.47
C LEU A 64 -19.23 1.04 -7.62
N ALA A 65 -18.09 0.36 -7.71
CA ALA A 65 -18.01 -1.09 -7.75
C ALA A 65 -18.57 -1.72 -6.46
N LEU A 66 -18.23 -1.19 -5.29
CA LEU A 66 -18.79 -1.66 -4.01
C LEU A 66 -20.31 -1.47 -3.93
N ARG A 67 -20.84 -0.35 -4.43
CA ARG A 67 -22.30 -0.14 -4.55
C ARG A 67 -22.95 -1.12 -5.52
N TRP A 68 -22.26 -1.46 -6.60
CA TRP A 68 -22.72 -2.49 -7.53
C TRP A 68 -22.78 -3.85 -6.81
N ILE A 69 -21.76 -4.23 -6.04
CA ILE A 69 -21.76 -5.47 -5.24
C ILE A 69 -22.95 -5.47 -4.29
N GLN A 70 -23.16 -4.39 -3.52
CA GLN A 70 -24.30 -4.26 -2.61
C GLN A 70 -25.65 -4.49 -3.31
N SER A 71 -25.80 -3.97 -4.53
CA SER A 71 -27.07 -4.01 -5.27
C SER A 71 -27.30 -5.31 -6.04
N ASN A 72 -26.25 -6.04 -6.41
CA ASN A 72 -26.33 -7.13 -7.40
C ASN A 72 -25.85 -8.49 -6.90
N ILE A 73 -24.98 -8.55 -5.87
CA ILE A 73 -24.28 -9.79 -5.54
C ILE A 73 -25.21 -10.92 -5.06
N ALA A 74 -26.39 -10.56 -4.55
CA ALA A 74 -27.44 -11.51 -4.21
C ALA A 74 -27.87 -12.38 -5.39
N SER A 75 -27.91 -11.83 -6.61
CA SER A 75 -28.25 -12.55 -7.83
C SER A 75 -27.20 -13.60 -8.23
N PHE A 76 -25.99 -13.50 -7.68
CA PHE A 76 -24.90 -14.46 -7.86
C PHE A 76 -24.80 -15.45 -6.68
N GLY A 77 -25.71 -15.36 -5.70
CA GLY A 77 -25.71 -16.19 -4.48
C GLY A 77 -24.89 -15.62 -3.32
N GLY A 78 -24.45 -14.36 -3.41
CA GLY A 78 -23.63 -13.68 -2.41
C GLY A 78 -24.48 -12.94 -1.39
N ASN A 79 -23.96 -12.77 -0.18
CA ASN A 79 -24.58 -11.94 0.84
C ASN A 79 -23.99 -10.52 0.80
N PRO A 80 -24.76 -9.49 0.37
CA PRO A 80 -24.26 -8.11 0.38
C PRO A 80 -23.93 -7.62 1.80
N GLN A 81 -24.48 -8.25 2.83
CA GLN A 81 -24.24 -7.88 4.23
C GLN A 81 -23.00 -8.56 4.83
N SER A 82 -22.20 -9.31 4.08
CA SER A 82 -20.94 -9.90 4.56
C SER A 82 -19.74 -9.68 3.63
N VAL A 83 -19.73 -8.55 2.91
CA VAL A 83 -18.61 -8.16 2.05
C VAL A 83 -17.35 -7.93 2.87
N THR A 84 -16.30 -8.69 2.58
CA THR A 84 -14.92 -8.50 3.03
C THR A 84 -14.16 -7.82 1.90
N LEU A 85 -13.69 -6.60 2.13
CA LEU A 85 -12.88 -5.85 1.16
C LEU A 85 -11.42 -6.22 1.34
N THR A 86 -10.73 -6.61 0.28
CA THR A 86 -9.32 -6.99 0.34
C THR A 86 -8.52 -6.22 -0.69
N GLY A 87 -7.23 -6.09 -0.47
CA GLY A 87 -6.33 -5.55 -1.48
C GLY A 87 -4.87 -5.82 -1.16
N PHE A 88 -4.04 -5.62 -2.17
CA PHE A 88 -2.59 -5.79 -2.11
C PHE A 88 -1.90 -4.50 -2.57
N ASP A 89 -0.78 -4.11 -1.95
CA ASP A 89 0.00 -2.93 -2.32
C ASP A 89 -0.90 -1.67 -2.38
N ALA A 90 -0.92 -0.91 -3.48
CA ALA A 90 -1.83 0.23 -3.64
C ALA A 90 -3.31 -0.13 -3.44
N GLY A 91 -3.72 -1.37 -3.73
CA GLY A 91 -5.04 -1.90 -3.44
C GLY A 91 -5.29 -2.13 -1.94
N ALA A 92 -4.25 -2.46 -1.18
CA ALA A 92 -4.31 -2.53 0.29
C ALA A 92 -4.42 -1.14 0.90
N SER A 93 -3.71 -0.15 0.36
CA SER A 93 -3.92 1.28 0.68
C SER A 93 -5.35 1.71 0.34
N CYS A 94 -5.88 1.34 -0.82
CA CYS A 94 -7.28 1.61 -1.20
C CYS A 94 -8.28 0.99 -0.22
N THR A 95 -8.07 -0.26 0.16
CA THR A 95 -8.88 -0.95 1.18
C THR A 95 -8.91 -0.15 2.47
N HIS A 96 -7.75 0.32 2.93
CA HIS A 96 -7.68 1.16 4.13
C HIS A 96 -8.27 2.56 3.91
N PHE A 97 -8.13 3.17 2.72
CA PHE A 97 -8.78 4.44 2.37
C PHE A 97 -10.31 4.40 2.48
N HIS A 98 -10.93 3.26 2.15
CA HIS A 98 -12.36 3.07 2.33
C HIS A 98 -12.81 3.14 3.80
N TYR A 99 -11.93 2.95 4.79
CA TYR A 99 -12.24 3.18 6.21
C TYR A 99 -12.35 4.66 6.57
N PHE A 100 -11.80 5.56 5.77
CA PHE A 100 -11.81 7.00 6.04
C PHE A 100 -12.91 7.74 5.26
N SER A 101 -13.54 7.08 4.29
CA SER A 101 -14.48 7.73 3.39
C SER A 101 -15.93 7.50 3.81
N PRO A 102 -16.72 8.58 4.04
CA PRO A 102 -18.16 8.44 4.29
C PRO A 102 -18.89 7.83 3.08
N MET A 103 -18.30 7.89 1.88
CA MET A 103 -18.88 7.28 0.68
C MET A 103 -18.95 5.75 0.75
N SER A 104 -18.18 5.15 1.66
CA SER A 104 -17.97 3.71 1.80
C SER A 104 -18.71 3.10 3.00
N GLU A 105 -19.35 3.94 3.81
CA GLU A 105 -20.08 3.50 5.00
C GLU A 105 -21.17 2.49 4.61
N GLY A 106 -21.17 1.34 5.30
CA GLY A 106 -22.11 0.25 5.06
C GLY A 106 -21.88 -0.55 3.76
N LEU A 107 -20.85 -0.26 2.95
CA LEU A 107 -20.58 -1.00 1.72
C LEU A 107 -19.76 -2.29 1.94
N PHE A 108 -19.07 -2.41 3.08
CA PHE A 108 -18.32 -3.58 3.48
C PHE A 108 -18.41 -3.77 5.00
N ARG A 109 -18.09 -4.98 5.47
CA ARG A 109 -18.16 -5.35 6.90
C ARG A 109 -16.82 -5.57 7.55
N ARG A 110 -15.76 -5.74 6.76
CA ARG A 110 -14.38 -5.90 7.23
C ARG A 110 -13.39 -5.77 6.08
N GLY A 111 -12.11 -5.59 6.41
CA GLY A 111 -11.05 -5.26 5.47
C GLY A 111 -9.78 -6.08 5.69
N LEU A 112 -9.09 -6.45 4.60
CA LEU A 112 -7.77 -7.07 4.62
C LEU A 112 -6.81 -6.30 3.70
N SER A 113 -5.80 -5.69 4.29
CA SER A 113 -4.77 -4.91 3.60
C SER A 113 -3.44 -5.67 3.59
N LEU A 114 -3.04 -6.20 2.43
CA LEU A 114 -1.79 -6.94 2.26
C LEU A 114 -0.64 -6.02 1.81
N SER A 115 0.42 -5.94 2.61
CA SER A 115 1.65 -5.20 2.33
C SER A 115 1.53 -3.69 2.07
N ALA A 116 0.41 -3.03 2.43
CA ALA A 116 0.34 -1.57 2.51
C ALA A 116 -0.90 -1.08 3.29
N THR A 117 -0.91 0.19 3.63
CA THR A 117 -1.99 0.90 4.32
C THR A 117 -2.14 2.31 3.72
N ALA A 118 -3.18 3.04 4.14
CA ALA A 118 -3.35 4.45 3.80
C ALA A 118 -2.30 5.40 4.42
N LEU A 119 -1.43 4.92 5.32
CA LEU A 119 -0.34 5.71 5.92
C LEU A 119 0.99 5.57 5.19
N ASN A 120 1.11 4.65 4.24
CA ASN A 120 2.33 4.54 3.44
C ASN A 120 2.56 5.85 2.68
N PHE A 121 3.81 6.33 2.65
CA PHE A 121 4.17 7.63 2.08
C PHE A 121 3.80 7.76 0.59
N PHE A 122 3.77 6.65 -0.17
CA PHE A 122 3.36 6.62 -1.58
C PHE A 122 1.83 6.63 -1.77
N ALA A 123 1.04 6.42 -0.70
CA ALA A 123 -0.41 6.25 -0.79
C ALA A 123 -1.16 7.58 -1.04
N ILE A 124 -0.53 8.72 -0.76
CA ILE A 124 -1.08 10.05 -1.02
C ILE A 124 -0.07 10.84 -1.84
N GLN A 125 -0.49 11.31 -3.03
CA GLN A 125 0.38 12.14 -3.85
C GLN A 125 0.53 13.54 -3.24
N ARG A 126 1.70 14.15 -3.50
CA ARG A 126 2.03 15.51 -3.08
C ARG A 126 2.16 16.41 -4.31
N ASN A 127 1.89 17.71 -4.11
CA ASN A 127 1.90 18.72 -5.16
C ASN A 127 1.05 18.36 -6.39
N PRO A 128 -0.19 17.85 -6.24
CA PRO A 128 -0.97 17.30 -7.35
C PRO A 128 -1.24 18.33 -8.47
N ARG A 129 -1.48 19.61 -8.13
CA ARG A 129 -1.65 20.66 -9.13
C ARG A 129 -0.39 20.87 -9.97
N SER A 130 0.79 20.91 -9.34
CA SER A 130 2.06 21.07 -10.05
C SER A 130 2.34 19.89 -10.99
N ARG A 131 2.02 18.66 -10.57
CA ARG A 131 2.10 17.47 -11.43
C ARG A 131 1.15 17.58 -12.63
N ALA A 132 -0.09 18.04 -12.40
CA ALA A 132 -1.07 18.29 -13.46
C ALA A 132 -0.58 19.34 -14.48
N GLU A 133 -0.06 20.47 -13.99
CA GLU A 133 0.49 21.55 -14.82
C GLU A 133 1.71 21.10 -15.63
N THR A 134 2.56 20.25 -15.06
CA THR A 134 3.72 19.68 -15.76
C THR A 134 3.29 18.83 -16.94
N VAL A 135 2.36 17.89 -16.75
CA VAL A 135 1.85 17.06 -17.85
C VAL A 135 1.13 17.93 -18.88
N ALA A 136 0.32 18.90 -18.45
CA ALA A 136 -0.35 19.83 -19.35
C ALA A 136 0.64 20.61 -20.23
N ALA A 137 1.71 21.15 -19.65
CA ALA A 137 2.74 21.87 -20.40
C ALA A 137 3.43 20.97 -21.44
N VAL A 138 3.78 19.73 -21.07
CA VAL A 138 4.42 18.75 -21.97
C VAL A 138 3.55 18.45 -23.20
N VAL A 139 2.22 18.34 -23.03
CA VAL A 139 1.29 18.04 -24.12
C VAL A 139 0.74 19.28 -24.83
N GLY A 140 1.29 20.46 -24.53
CA GLY A 140 0.90 21.73 -25.14
C GLY A 140 -0.48 22.23 -24.73
N CYS A 141 -0.89 21.98 -23.48
CA CYS A 141 -2.08 22.56 -22.87
C CYS A 141 -1.74 23.78 -22.01
N PRO A 142 -2.66 24.77 -21.91
CA PRO A 142 -2.47 25.92 -21.06
C PRO A 142 -2.47 25.52 -19.58
N THR A 143 -1.71 26.23 -18.74
CA THR A 143 -1.56 25.94 -17.30
C THR A 143 -2.04 27.09 -16.39
N THR A 144 -2.36 28.26 -16.95
CA THR A 144 -2.73 29.46 -16.17
C THR A 144 -4.10 29.33 -15.50
N ASP A 145 -5.06 28.67 -16.17
CA ASP A 145 -6.42 28.45 -15.70
C ASP A 145 -6.71 26.95 -15.70
N THR A 146 -7.08 26.40 -14.55
CA THR A 146 -7.24 24.95 -14.33
C THR A 146 -8.40 24.39 -15.15
N LYS A 147 -9.46 25.17 -15.36
CA LYS A 147 -10.60 24.76 -16.20
C LYS A 147 -10.18 24.58 -17.65
N THR A 148 -9.54 25.60 -18.23
CA THR A 148 -9.05 25.55 -19.62
C THR A 148 -7.97 24.48 -19.78
N MET A 149 -7.10 24.30 -18.79
CA MET A 149 -6.12 23.21 -18.74
C MET A 149 -6.79 21.85 -18.87
N VAL A 150 -7.78 21.57 -18.01
CA VAL A 150 -8.50 20.29 -17.99
C VAL A 150 -9.31 20.07 -19.27
N GLU A 151 -9.97 21.10 -19.79
CA GLU A 151 -10.67 21.03 -21.08
C GLU A 151 -9.71 20.66 -22.22
N CYS A 152 -8.52 21.24 -22.27
CA CYS A 152 -7.48 20.87 -23.22
C CYS A 152 -6.98 19.43 -23.00
N LEU A 153 -6.69 19.03 -21.77
CA LEU A 153 -6.21 17.67 -21.44
C LEU A 153 -7.20 16.60 -21.91
N LYS A 154 -8.51 16.84 -21.78
CA LYS A 154 -9.57 15.94 -22.27
C LYS A 154 -9.57 15.73 -23.79
N THR A 155 -8.93 16.60 -24.56
CA THR A 155 -8.78 16.45 -26.03
C THR A 155 -7.58 15.60 -26.42
N LYS A 156 -6.66 15.32 -25.49
CA LYS A 156 -5.42 14.59 -25.78
C LYS A 156 -5.65 13.08 -25.75
N PRO A 157 -4.99 12.30 -26.62
CA PRO A 157 -5.02 10.84 -26.53
C PRO A 157 -4.51 10.34 -25.18
N ALA A 158 -5.17 9.35 -24.59
CA ALA A 158 -4.77 8.77 -23.31
C ALA A 158 -3.31 8.26 -23.29
N PRO A 159 -2.80 7.55 -24.33
CA PRO A 159 -1.39 7.14 -24.36
C PRO A 159 -0.41 8.31 -24.27
N LEU A 160 -0.73 9.45 -24.91
CA LEU A 160 0.12 10.64 -24.83
C LEU A 160 0.18 11.21 -23.41
N LEU A 161 -0.95 11.22 -22.70
CA LEU A 161 -0.99 11.66 -21.31
C LEU A 161 -0.18 10.73 -20.39
N ILE A 162 -0.28 9.41 -20.64
CA ILE A 162 0.44 8.40 -19.88
C ILE A 162 1.96 8.52 -20.10
N ASP A 163 2.39 8.59 -21.36
CA ASP A 163 3.80 8.71 -21.71
C ASP A 163 4.43 10.02 -21.21
N SER A 164 3.62 11.08 -21.08
CA SER A 164 4.10 12.38 -20.58
C SER A 164 4.43 12.36 -19.08
N MET A 165 3.91 11.37 -18.33
CA MET A 165 4.18 11.27 -16.89
C MET A 165 5.66 11.02 -16.58
N LYS A 166 6.44 10.44 -17.50
CA LYS A 166 7.90 10.24 -17.33
C LYS A 166 8.68 11.54 -17.06
N HIS A 167 8.13 12.70 -17.46
CA HIS A 167 8.73 14.01 -17.18
C HIS A 167 8.65 14.40 -15.69
N LEU A 168 7.91 13.64 -14.88
CA LEU A 168 7.85 13.77 -13.43
C LEU A 168 8.87 12.85 -12.72
N GLN A 169 9.64 12.04 -13.45
CA GLN A 169 10.58 11.06 -12.91
C GLN A 169 12.03 11.51 -13.19
N PRO A 170 12.71 12.17 -12.24
CA PRO A 170 14.09 12.61 -12.42
C PRO A 170 15.10 11.46 -12.43
N LEU A 171 14.73 10.32 -11.85
CA LEU A 171 15.47 9.05 -11.91
C LEU A 171 14.57 8.00 -12.54
N ASP A 172 15.16 7.02 -13.22
CA ASP A 172 14.37 5.99 -13.91
C ASP A 172 13.36 5.35 -12.96
N GLN A 173 12.09 5.37 -13.38
CA GLN A 173 10.93 4.87 -12.62
C GLN A 173 10.71 5.44 -11.22
N THR A 174 11.36 6.56 -10.85
CA THR A 174 11.33 7.11 -9.49
C THR A 174 10.88 8.56 -9.45
N PRO A 175 9.84 8.92 -8.66
CA PRO A 175 8.99 8.02 -7.88
C PRO A 175 8.06 7.19 -8.79
N PHE A 176 7.68 5.99 -8.36
CA PHE A 176 6.80 5.10 -9.12
C PHE A 176 5.34 5.57 -9.09
N ALA A 177 4.80 5.88 -7.89
CA ALA A 177 3.43 6.34 -7.69
C ALA A 177 3.27 7.85 -7.99
N LEU A 178 3.27 8.21 -9.28
CA LEU A 178 3.20 9.60 -9.75
C LEU A 178 1.82 10.24 -9.57
N PHE A 179 0.75 9.48 -9.73
CA PHE A 179 -0.61 9.96 -9.57
C PHE A 179 -1.33 8.97 -8.66
N ALA A 180 -1.58 9.41 -7.43
CA ALA A 180 -2.13 8.62 -6.34
C ALA A 180 -3.27 9.40 -5.65
N PRO A 181 -3.98 8.82 -4.66
CA PRO A 181 -4.98 9.54 -3.88
C PRO A 181 -4.53 10.91 -3.36
N VAL A 182 -5.48 11.84 -3.19
CA VAL A 182 -5.27 13.19 -2.65
C VAL A 182 -6.24 13.51 -1.53
N VAL A 183 -5.87 14.46 -0.68
CA VAL A 183 -6.82 15.16 0.17
C VAL A 183 -7.60 16.16 -0.71
N GLU A 184 -8.91 15.98 -0.83
CA GLU A 184 -9.77 16.83 -1.63
C GLU A 184 -10.10 18.13 -0.88
N VAL A 185 -9.47 19.22 -1.32
CA VAL A 185 -9.64 20.57 -0.75
C VAL A 185 -10.86 21.30 -1.32
N ASN A 186 -11.25 22.41 -0.70
CA ASN A 186 -12.35 23.29 -1.12
C ASN A 186 -13.76 22.66 -1.08
N ASN A 187 -13.95 21.63 -0.24
CA ASN A 187 -15.25 21.00 0.03
C ASN A 187 -16.05 20.68 -1.26
N PRO A 188 -15.52 19.80 -2.14
CA PRO A 188 -16.31 19.38 -3.28
C PRO A 188 -17.60 18.70 -2.79
N ALA A 189 -18.65 18.66 -3.63
CA ALA A 189 -19.97 18.20 -3.20
C ALA A 189 -19.99 16.76 -2.63
N ASN A 190 -19.10 15.87 -3.11
CA ASN A 190 -18.98 14.49 -2.67
C ASN A 190 -17.49 14.09 -2.60
N PRO A 191 -16.75 14.53 -1.58
CA PRO A 191 -15.35 14.16 -1.40
C PRO A 191 -15.27 12.70 -0.95
N PHE A 192 -14.31 11.97 -1.50
CA PHE A 192 -13.93 10.67 -0.99
C PHE A 192 -13.05 10.82 0.25
N LEU A 193 -12.05 11.72 0.23
CA LEU A 193 -11.10 11.94 1.33
C LEU A 193 -10.91 13.43 1.59
N THR A 194 -11.34 13.92 2.76
CA THR A 194 -11.31 15.36 3.11
C THR A 194 -10.11 15.76 3.96
N GLU A 195 -9.39 14.79 4.53
CA GLU A 195 -8.26 15.02 5.42
C GLU A 195 -7.28 13.84 5.32
N HIS A 196 -6.01 14.06 5.68
CA HIS A 196 -5.01 13.00 5.67
C HIS A 196 -5.39 11.89 6.69
N PRO A 197 -5.31 10.59 6.34
CA PRO A 197 -5.71 9.49 7.23
C PRO A 197 -5.05 9.52 8.61
N TYR A 198 -3.77 9.90 8.68
CA TYR A 198 -3.07 10.11 9.97
C TYR A 198 -3.80 11.10 10.89
N GLU A 199 -4.23 12.26 10.36
CA GLU A 199 -4.97 13.27 11.11
C GLU A 199 -6.39 12.80 11.44
N MET A 200 -7.00 12.01 10.55
CA MET A 200 -8.32 11.41 10.80
C MET A 200 -8.26 10.40 11.94
N LEU A 201 -7.25 9.53 11.98
CA LEU A 201 -7.00 8.58 13.07
C LEU A 201 -6.80 9.31 14.41
N LYS A 202 -5.98 10.38 14.44
CA LYS A 202 -5.81 11.23 15.64
C LYS A 202 -7.12 11.81 16.17
N LYS A 203 -8.08 12.07 15.28
CA LYS A 203 -9.40 12.63 15.60
C LYS A 203 -10.48 11.56 15.84
N GLY A 204 -10.14 10.27 15.81
CA GLY A 204 -11.12 9.20 15.93
C GLY A 204 -12.05 9.07 14.72
N LYS A 205 -11.67 9.57 13.54
CA LYS A 205 -12.49 9.58 12.33
C LYS A 205 -12.12 8.42 11.40
N VAL A 206 -12.62 7.24 11.74
CA VAL A 206 -12.43 6.01 10.95
C VAL A 206 -13.68 5.13 11.12
N LEU A 207 -14.02 4.33 10.11
CA LEU A 207 -15.12 3.37 10.22
C LEU A 207 -14.79 2.30 11.28
N ASP A 208 -15.71 2.10 12.22
CA ASP A 208 -15.59 1.07 13.26
C ASP A 208 -16.09 -0.28 12.72
N VAL A 209 -15.28 -0.91 11.87
CA VAL A 209 -15.46 -2.27 11.37
C VAL A 209 -14.14 -3.06 11.48
N PRO A 210 -14.15 -4.40 11.60
CA PRO A 210 -12.91 -5.17 11.76
C PRO A 210 -11.93 -4.95 10.61
N TRP A 211 -10.64 -4.92 10.91
CA TRP A 211 -9.58 -4.72 9.92
C TRP A 211 -8.39 -5.65 10.19
N MET A 212 -7.77 -6.15 9.14
CA MET A 212 -6.54 -6.93 9.21
C MET A 212 -5.52 -6.34 8.25
N SER A 213 -4.27 -6.22 8.68
CA SER A 213 -3.16 -5.77 7.85
C SER A 213 -2.01 -6.76 7.90
N SER A 214 -1.18 -6.75 6.86
CA SER A 214 0.10 -7.44 6.86
C SER A 214 1.22 -6.62 6.24
N VAL A 215 2.44 -7.11 6.48
CA VAL A 215 3.66 -6.82 5.73
C VAL A 215 4.40 -8.14 5.50
N THR A 216 5.29 -8.18 4.54
CA THR A 216 6.28 -9.24 4.40
C THR A 216 7.55 -8.87 5.17
N GLU A 217 8.31 -9.86 5.62
CA GLU A 217 9.56 -9.64 6.37
C GLU A 217 10.55 -8.78 5.59
N ASN A 218 10.51 -8.86 4.25
CA ASN A 218 11.41 -8.13 3.37
C ASN A 218 10.66 -7.40 2.23
N ASP A 219 9.56 -6.70 2.54
CA ASP A 219 8.80 -5.93 1.54
C ASP A 219 9.70 -4.96 0.75
N GLY A 220 10.73 -4.40 1.39
CA GLY A 220 11.70 -3.49 0.78
C GLY A 220 12.48 -4.08 -0.39
N LEU A 221 12.51 -5.41 -0.57
CA LEU A 221 13.20 -6.05 -1.70
C LEU A 221 12.65 -5.64 -3.07
N ILE A 222 11.40 -5.15 -3.15
CA ILE A 222 10.84 -4.61 -4.40
C ILE A 222 11.60 -3.38 -4.93
N TYR A 223 12.28 -2.65 -4.05
CA TYR A 223 13.04 -1.46 -4.44
C TYR A 223 14.43 -1.77 -4.99
N LEU A 224 14.94 -3.01 -4.83
CA LEU A 224 16.26 -3.36 -5.39
C LEU A 224 16.24 -3.34 -6.93
N PRO A 225 15.31 -4.04 -7.62
CA PRO A 225 15.20 -3.93 -9.08
C PRO A 225 14.94 -2.50 -9.57
N LEU A 226 14.11 -1.72 -8.85
CA LEU A 226 13.75 -0.34 -9.23
C LEU A 226 14.95 0.62 -9.24
N HIS A 227 15.98 0.32 -8.45
CA HIS A 227 17.15 1.19 -8.30
C HIS A 227 18.45 0.56 -8.81
N GLU A 228 18.39 -0.62 -9.41
CA GLU A 228 19.56 -1.43 -9.80
C GLU A 228 20.51 -0.67 -10.73
N ASN A 229 19.96 0.07 -11.68
CA ASN A 229 20.72 0.84 -12.66
C ASN A 229 21.22 2.20 -12.13
N ASN A 230 20.78 2.60 -10.92
CA ASN A 230 21.04 3.91 -10.34
C ASN A 230 21.93 3.84 -9.09
N LEU A 231 22.36 2.66 -8.62
CA LEU A 231 23.09 2.51 -7.35
C LEU A 231 24.37 3.35 -7.26
N ASP A 232 25.16 3.47 -8.34
CA ASP A 232 26.37 4.30 -8.35
C ASP A 232 26.04 5.80 -8.20
N GLN A 233 24.98 6.27 -8.87
CA GLN A 233 24.49 7.64 -8.73
C GLN A 233 23.94 7.88 -7.32
N ILE A 234 23.16 6.92 -6.78
CA ILE A 234 22.59 6.99 -5.44
C ILE A 234 23.71 7.06 -4.38
N ASN A 235 24.77 6.25 -4.51
CA ASN A 235 25.91 6.31 -3.59
C ASN A 235 26.66 7.64 -3.68
N SER A 236 26.98 8.09 -4.89
CA SER A 236 27.81 9.30 -5.09
C SER A 236 27.07 10.61 -4.84
N GLN A 237 25.73 10.60 -4.92
CA GLN A 237 24.89 11.79 -4.81
C GLN A 237 23.81 11.65 -3.73
N TRP A 238 24.00 10.77 -2.75
CA TRP A 238 22.98 10.43 -1.74
C TRP A 238 22.31 11.66 -1.12
N GLU A 239 23.09 12.64 -0.67
CA GLU A 239 22.56 13.88 -0.08
C GLU A 239 21.63 14.69 -1.00
N LYS A 240 21.70 14.49 -2.32
CA LYS A 240 20.87 15.16 -3.33
C LYS A 240 19.66 14.33 -3.76
N VAL A 241 19.76 13.00 -3.70
CA VAL A 241 18.74 12.10 -4.27
C VAL A 241 17.98 11.31 -3.20
N ALA A 242 18.41 11.34 -1.94
CA ALA A 242 17.75 10.62 -0.84
C ALA A 242 16.25 10.95 -0.74
N ASN A 243 15.87 12.22 -0.95
CA ASN A 243 14.47 12.63 -0.93
C ASN A 243 13.66 12.04 -2.10
N LEU A 244 14.28 11.71 -3.24
CA LEU A 244 13.62 11.07 -4.37
C LEU A 244 13.43 9.56 -4.14
N ILE A 245 14.40 8.93 -3.47
CA ILE A 245 14.45 7.49 -3.21
C ILE A 245 13.55 7.12 -2.04
N VAL A 246 13.63 7.89 -0.95
CA VAL A 246 12.90 7.66 0.30
C VAL A 246 11.57 8.43 0.32
N ASP A 247 11.40 9.42 -0.57
CA ASP A 247 10.17 10.20 -0.76
C ASP A 247 9.61 10.83 0.53
N TYR A 248 10.47 11.60 1.20
CA TYR A 248 10.10 12.49 2.32
C TYR A 248 9.85 13.95 1.89
N ASP A 249 9.70 14.20 0.59
CA ASP A 249 9.45 15.55 0.05
C ASP A 249 8.15 16.16 0.59
N GLY A 250 8.19 17.35 1.19
CA GLY A 250 7.01 17.97 1.80
C GLY A 250 6.50 17.28 3.08
N MET A 251 7.15 16.20 3.53
CA MET A 251 6.92 15.61 4.85
C MET A 251 7.71 16.33 5.94
N ILE A 252 8.92 16.78 5.59
CA ILE A 252 9.80 17.60 6.43
C ILE A 252 10.13 18.90 5.71
N PRO A 253 10.54 19.98 6.40
CA PRO A 253 10.97 21.19 5.73
C PRO A 253 12.24 20.93 4.90
N GLU A 254 12.35 21.57 3.72
CA GLU A 254 13.49 21.41 2.81
C GLU A 254 14.84 21.69 3.49
N SER A 255 14.88 22.62 4.45
CA SER A 255 16.06 22.93 5.26
C SER A 255 16.61 21.73 6.05
N HIS A 256 15.82 20.67 6.25
CA HIS A 256 16.19 19.45 6.96
C HIS A 256 16.49 18.26 6.03
N TYR A 257 16.35 18.39 4.71
CA TYR A 257 16.57 17.28 3.78
C TYR A 257 17.98 16.71 3.86
N LEU A 258 18.98 17.59 3.98
CA LEU A 258 20.38 17.18 4.09
C LEU A 258 20.67 16.42 5.38
N ASP A 259 20.11 16.88 6.49
CA ASP A 259 20.27 16.24 7.80
C ASP A 259 19.59 14.86 7.82
N ALA A 260 18.35 14.79 7.35
CA ALA A 260 17.62 13.52 7.20
C ALA A 260 18.41 12.53 6.32
N ALA A 261 18.90 12.97 5.16
CA ALA A 261 19.70 12.13 4.27
C ALA A 261 20.92 11.54 4.98
N ARG A 262 21.68 12.37 5.71
CA ARG A 262 22.87 11.91 6.46
C ARG A 262 22.52 10.91 7.54
N ARG A 263 21.50 11.19 8.34
CA ARG A 263 21.06 10.31 9.44
C ARG A 263 20.57 8.96 8.93
N ILE A 264 19.82 8.95 7.84
CA ILE A 264 19.37 7.71 7.18
C ILE A 264 20.59 6.91 6.70
N ARG A 265 21.57 7.58 6.06
CA ARG A 265 22.79 6.91 5.61
C ARG A 265 23.58 6.32 6.77
N ASP A 266 23.79 7.09 7.83
CA ASP A 266 24.59 6.66 8.99
C ASP A 266 23.94 5.49 9.72
N PHE A 267 22.62 5.47 9.81
CA PHE A 267 21.87 4.40 10.48
C PHE A 267 21.88 3.10 9.67
N TYR A 268 21.52 3.16 8.38
CA TYR A 268 21.37 1.96 7.56
C TYR A 268 22.68 1.50 6.91
N PHE A 269 23.65 2.39 6.70
CA PHE A 269 24.94 2.10 6.07
C PHE A 269 26.11 2.57 6.95
N PRO A 270 26.22 2.04 8.18
CA PRO A 270 27.25 2.45 9.11
C PRO A 270 28.64 2.16 8.54
N ASN A 271 29.64 2.96 8.95
CA ASN A 271 31.03 2.86 8.50
C ASN A 271 31.24 3.11 7.00
N GLY A 272 30.30 3.77 6.32
CA GLY A 272 30.45 4.17 4.92
C GLY A 272 30.30 3.01 3.93
N VAL A 273 29.61 1.94 4.32
CA VAL A 273 29.28 0.82 3.43
C VAL A 273 28.49 1.36 2.22
N SER A 274 28.82 0.87 1.02
CA SER A 274 28.13 1.26 -0.21
C SER A 274 26.80 0.51 -0.36
N MET A 275 25.82 1.19 -0.96
CA MET A 275 24.60 0.55 -1.46
C MET A 275 24.96 -0.30 -2.67
N SER A 276 24.91 -1.62 -2.53
CA SER A 276 25.27 -2.56 -3.59
C SER A 276 24.46 -3.84 -3.48
N LYS A 277 24.58 -4.72 -4.47
CA LYS A 277 24.00 -6.07 -4.41
C LYS A 277 24.55 -6.87 -3.22
N GLU A 278 25.82 -6.72 -2.89
CA GLU A 278 26.47 -7.39 -1.76
C GLU A 278 25.91 -6.91 -0.42
N ASN A 279 25.63 -5.61 -0.30
CA ASN A 279 25.06 -4.99 0.90
C ASN A 279 23.54 -4.77 0.81
N HIS A 280 22.84 -5.61 0.04
CA HIS A 280 21.41 -5.47 -0.24
C HIS A 280 20.56 -5.48 1.04
N GLN A 281 20.98 -6.20 2.08
CA GLN A 281 20.24 -6.29 3.35
C GLN A 281 20.05 -4.91 3.98
N ASN A 282 21.01 -3.99 3.84
CA ASN A 282 20.91 -2.64 4.38
C ASN A 282 19.92 -1.78 3.58
N LEU A 283 19.93 -1.92 2.25
CA LEU A 283 18.98 -1.27 1.34
C LEU A 283 17.55 -1.78 1.60
N GLU A 284 17.41 -3.10 1.59
CA GLU A 284 16.15 -3.79 1.86
C GLU A 284 15.59 -3.34 3.20
N LYS A 285 16.38 -3.41 4.29
CA LYS A 285 15.91 -3.02 5.62
C LYS A 285 15.48 -1.55 5.67
N MET A 286 16.22 -0.65 5.02
CA MET A 286 15.84 0.77 4.95
C MET A 286 14.46 0.95 4.31
N PHE A 287 14.21 0.27 3.19
CA PHE A 287 12.91 0.34 2.53
C PHE A 287 11.82 -0.39 3.33
N THR A 288 12.06 -1.60 3.84
CA THR A 288 11.09 -2.34 4.65
C THR A 288 10.65 -1.52 5.86
N ASP A 289 11.61 -0.97 6.63
CA ASP A 289 11.32 -0.18 7.83
C ASP A 289 10.46 1.06 7.48
N TRP A 290 10.90 1.87 6.51
CA TRP A 290 10.29 3.18 6.23
C TRP A 290 9.02 3.11 5.37
N ILE A 291 9.08 2.34 4.29
CA ILE A 291 8.08 2.35 3.23
C ILE A 291 6.84 1.56 3.64
N PHE A 292 7.05 0.47 4.39
CA PHE A 292 6.03 -0.55 4.63
C PHE A 292 5.73 -0.77 6.10
N LEU A 293 6.76 -1.09 6.89
CA LEU A 293 6.56 -1.60 8.23
C LEU A 293 6.12 -0.50 9.21
N LEU A 294 6.86 0.59 9.30
CA LEU A 294 6.51 1.73 10.17
C LEU A 294 5.08 2.24 9.92
N PRO A 295 4.65 2.55 8.67
CA PRO A 295 3.28 3.01 8.44
C PRO A 295 2.23 1.93 8.76
N ALA A 296 2.52 0.64 8.56
CA ALA A 296 1.62 -0.44 8.92
C ALA A 296 1.43 -0.57 10.44
N GLU A 297 2.52 -0.61 11.21
CA GLU A 297 2.44 -0.65 12.68
C GLU A 297 1.73 0.59 13.22
N GLN A 298 2.06 1.78 12.70
CA GLN A 298 1.43 3.03 13.11
C GLN A 298 -0.09 3.00 12.85
N ALA A 299 -0.53 2.54 11.67
CA ALA A 299 -1.94 2.42 11.34
C ALA A 299 -2.67 1.47 12.29
N VAL A 300 -2.11 0.28 12.54
CA VAL A 300 -2.67 -0.73 13.44
C VAL A 300 -2.76 -0.23 14.88
N ILE A 301 -1.69 0.37 15.41
CA ILE A 301 -1.66 0.94 16.77
C ILE A 301 -2.70 2.06 16.90
N MET A 302 -2.73 3.00 15.96
CA MET A 302 -3.63 4.14 16.06
C MET A 302 -5.10 3.72 15.93
N GLN A 303 -5.43 2.83 15.00
CA GLN A 303 -6.81 2.40 14.78
C GLN A 303 -7.32 1.49 15.90
N SER A 304 -6.50 0.56 16.41
CA SER A 304 -6.90 -0.31 17.54
C SER A 304 -7.23 0.46 18.81
N ARG A 305 -6.60 1.63 19.04
CA ARG A 305 -6.85 2.48 20.21
C ARG A 305 -8.14 3.30 20.13
N ILE A 306 -8.74 3.44 18.94
CA ILE A 306 -9.90 4.32 18.71
C ILE A 306 -11.15 3.58 18.20
N THR A 307 -11.03 2.30 17.84
CA THR A 307 -12.13 1.46 17.35
C THR A 307 -12.48 0.37 18.37
N ASN A 308 -13.75 -0.06 18.39
CA ASN A 308 -14.17 -1.22 19.19
C ASN A 308 -14.05 -2.52 18.41
N SER A 309 -14.05 -2.43 17.08
CA SER A 309 -13.91 -3.58 16.19
C SER A 309 -12.51 -4.15 16.21
N SER A 310 -12.42 -5.48 16.02
CA SER A 310 -11.16 -6.20 16.09
C SER A 310 -10.17 -5.80 14.98
N ILE A 311 -8.94 -5.52 15.39
CA ILE A 311 -7.81 -5.18 14.51
C ILE A 311 -6.77 -6.29 14.60
N TYR A 312 -6.35 -6.84 13.45
CA TYR A 312 -5.38 -7.94 13.38
C TYR A 312 -4.15 -7.53 12.58
N PHE A 313 -2.97 -8.04 12.97
CA PHE A 313 -1.72 -7.77 12.27
C PHE A 313 -0.81 -9.00 12.24
N PHE A 314 -0.28 -9.31 11.07
CA PHE A 314 0.67 -10.40 10.87
C PHE A 314 1.82 -9.99 9.95
N ARG A 315 2.95 -10.66 10.10
CA ARG A 315 4.10 -10.56 9.21
C ARG A 315 4.31 -11.87 8.49
N MET A 316 4.48 -11.83 7.18
CA MET A 316 4.78 -13.00 6.37
C MET A 316 6.30 -13.14 6.21
N SER A 317 6.89 -14.20 6.75
CA SER A 317 8.31 -14.54 6.58
C SER A 317 8.53 -15.85 5.82
N TYR A 318 7.46 -16.45 5.29
CA TYR A 318 7.54 -17.61 4.42
C TYR A 318 7.81 -17.20 2.96
N SER A 319 8.94 -17.62 2.42
CA SER A 319 9.27 -17.50 0.99
C SER A 319 9.35 -18.88 0.34
N GLY A 320 8.56 -19.08 -0.72
CA GLY A 320 8.43 -20.33 -1.47
C GLY A 320 8.98 -20.23 -2.89
N GLN A 321 8.91 -21.32 -3.65
CA GLN A 321 9.42 -21.38 -5.04
C GLN A 321 8.61 -20.56 -6.05
N ASN A 322 7.41 -20.11 -5.66
CA ASN A 322 6.56 -19.16 -6.38
C ASN A 322 6.55 -17.76 -5.74
N SER A 323 7.55 -17.42 -4.92
CA SER A 323 7.77 -16.03 -4.49
C SER A 323 7.75 -15.07 -5.68
N LEU A 324 7.18 -13.88 -5.51
CA LEU A 324 7.03 -12.89 -6.59
C LEU A 324 8.35 -12.40 -7.15
N LYS A 325 9.47 -12.56 -6.42
CA LYS A 325 10.81 -12.28 -6.94
C LYS A 325 11.19 -13.13 -8.15
N TYR A 326 10.54 -14.27 -8.36
CA TYR A 326 10.73 -15.13 -9.54
C TYR A 326 9.81 -14.78 -10.71
N SER A 327 8.89 -13.83 -10.52
CA SER A 327 8.01 -13.33 -11.58
C SER A 327 8.72 -12.30 -12.46
N HIS A 328 8.01 -11.79 -13.48
CA HIS A 328 8.52 -10.72 -14.35
C HIS A 328 8.72 -9.37 -13.62
N LEU A 329 8.29 -9.26 -12.35
CA LEU A 329 8.51 -8.08 -11.51
C LEU A 329 9.85 -8.12 -10.77
N GLY A 330 10.47 -9.31 -10.67
CA GLY A 330 11.82 -9.45 -10.15
C GLY A 330 12.89 -9.10 -11.18
N SER A 331 14.15 -9.07 -10.75
CA SER A 331 15.30 -8.92 -11.64
C SER A 331 16.18 -10.18 -11.56
N PRO A 332 16.67 -10.70 -12.70
CA PRO A 332 17.66 -11.78 -12.72
C PRO A 332 18.92 -11.45 -11.91
N GLN A 333 19.20 -10.17 -11.68
CA GLN A 333 20.35 -9.74 -10.87
C GLN A 333 20.13 -10.01 -9.37
N PHE A 334 18.89 -10.06 -8.89
CA PHE A 334 18.56 -10.20 -7.47
C PHE A 334 17.81 -11.49 -7.15
N VAL A 335 17.64 -12.38 -8.12
CA VAL A 335 16.88 -13.63 -7.96
C VAL A 335 17.48 -14.56 -6.90
N ASP A 336 18.79 -14.47 -6.67
CA ASP A 336 19.53 -15.26 -5.68
C ASP A 336 19.44 -14.67 -4.25
N ILE A 337 18.84 -13.49 -4.08
CA ILE A 337 18.64 -12.88 -2.76
C ILE A 337 17.55 -13.63 -2.01
N GLU A 338 17.91 -14.18 -0.85
CA GLU A 338 16.97 -14.78 0.09
C GLU A 338 16.14 -13.70 0.78
N GLY A 339 14.93 -14.06 1.19
CA GLY A 339 13.99 -13.14 1.82
C GLY A 339 12.58 -13.27 1.26
N THR A 340 11.62 -12.75 2.03
CA THR A 340 10.20 -12.78 1.70
C THR A 340 9.82 -11.49 0.99
N TRP A 341 9.56 -11.59 -0.31
CA TRP A 341 9.44 -10.45 -1.21
C TRP A 341 8.08 -9.75 -1.06
N HIS A 342 8.01 -8.48 -1.43
CA HIS A 342 6.74 -7.76 -1.47
C HIS A 342 5.69 -8.49 -2.29
N GLY A 343 4.56 -8.81 -1.66
CA GLY A 343 3.48 -9.58 -2.27
C GLY A 343 3.64 -11.11 -2.22
N ASP A 344 4.65 -11.63 -1.54
CA ASP A 344 4.65 -13.05 -1.18
C ASP A 344 3.44 -13.41 -0.29
N ASP A 345 2.88 -12.45 0.45
CA ASP A 345 1.61 -12.65 1.14
C ASP A 345 0.41 -12.76 0.17
N VAL A 346 0.26 -11.87 -0.82
CA VAL A 346 -0.84 -11.95 -1.81
C VAL A 346 -0.79 -13.25 -2.63
N VAL A 347 0.41 -13.78 -2.91
CA VAL A 347 0.59 -15.06 -3.63
C VAL A 347 -0.14 -16.20 -2.93
N TYR A 348 -0.04 -16.33 -1.61
CA TYR A 348 -0.65 -17.46 -0.89
C TYR A 348 -2.12 -17.25 -0.52
N PHE A 349 -2.63 -16.01 -0.60
CA PHE A 349 -4.06 -15.75 -0.45
C PHE A 349 -4.82 -15.86 -1.76
N PHE A 350 -4.24 -15.36 -2.85
CA PHE A 350 -4.96 -15.16 -4.10
C PHE A 350 -4.30 -15.80 -5.32
N GLY A 351 -3.06 -16.29 -5.23
CA GLY A 351 -2.45 -17.14 -6.25
C GLY A 351 -1.99 -16.45 -7.53
N GLY A 352 -1.87 -15.12 -7.53
CA GLY A 352 -1.39 -14.38 -8.70
C GLY A 352 0.07 -14.65 -9.03
N LEU A 353 0.40 -14.57 -10.31
CA LEU A 353 1.77 -14.69 -10.84
C LEU A 353 2.50 -16.01 -10.51
N ILE A 354 1.77 -17.02 -10.00
CA ILE A 354 2.25 -18.40 -9.86
C ILE A 354 2.47 -18.97 -11.27
N THR A 355 3.69 -19.44 -11.52
CA THR A 355 4.09 -20.00 -12.82
C THR A 355 4.49 -21.47 -12.73
N LYS A 356 4.74 -21.99 -11.52
CA LYS A 356 5.11 -23.38 -11.26
C LYS A 356 4.00 -24.08 -10.47
N ASP A 357 3.95 -25.41 -10.58
CA ASP A 357 3.11 -26.20 -9.69
C ASP A 357 3.51 -25.97 -8.23
N LEU A 358 2.51 -25.85 -7.35
CA LEU A 358 2.76 -25.67 -5.92
C LEU A 358 3.48 -26.90 -5.35
N SER A 359 4.54 -26.65 -4.59
CA SER A 359 5.15 -27.67 -3.72
C SER A 359 4.18 -28.09 -2.61
N GLU A 360 4.43 -29.22 -1.94
CA GLU A 360 3.57 -29.66 -0.83
C GLU A 360 3.48 -28.61 0.30
N ASN A 361 4.58 -27.93 0.61
CA ASN A 361 4.56 -26.85 1.60
C ASN A 361 3.75 -25.64 1.12
N GLU A 362 3.85 -25.25 -0.15
CA GLU A 362 3.03 -24.16 -0.70
C GLU A 362 1.55 -24.52 -0.80
N LYS A 363 1.20 -25.79 -1.04
CA LYS A 363 -0.19 -26.28 -0.97
C LYS A 363 -0.73 -26.18 0.46
N GLN A 364 0.07 -26.53 1.45
CA GLN A 364 -0.34 -26.36 2.85
C GLN A 364 -0.44 -24.87 3.21
N MET A 365 0.47 -24.04 2.71
CA MET A 365 0.48 -22.60 2.94
C MET A 365 -0.78 -21.95 2.36
N LYS A 366 -1.09 -22.29 1.11
CA LYS A 366 -2.37 -21.98 0.45
C LYS A 366 -3.54 -22.29 1.36
N ASN A 367 -3.63 -23.54 1.85
CA ASN A 367 -4.76 -23.99 2.64
C ASN A 367 -4.88 -23.19 3.95
N SER A 368 -3.77 -22.88 4.61
CA SER A 368 -3.77 -22.08 5.83
C SER A 368 -4.16 -20.62 5.58
N CYS A 369 -3.68 -19.99 4.51
CA CYS A 369 -4.09 -18.64 4.09
C CYS A 369 -5.57 -18.59 3.69
N LEU A 370 -6.06 -19.56 2.93
CA LEU A 370 -7.47 -19.66 2.55
C LEU A 370 -8.38 -19.94 3.75
N ASN A 371 -7.94 -20.75 4.71
CA ASN A 371 -8.66 -20.93 5.96
C ASN A 371 -8.76 -19.61 6.73
N MET A 372 -7.68 -18.85 6.80
CA MET A 372 -7.68 -17.54 7.45
C MET A 372 -8.58 -16.53 6.75
N LEU A 373 -8.53 -16.48 5.42
CA LEU A 373 -9.40 -15.61 4.62
C LEU A 373 -10.88 -15.99 4.79
N TYR A 374 -11.19 -17.29 4.75
CA TYR A 374 -12.55 -17.80 4.90
C TYR A 374 -13.10 -17.58 6.30
N SER A 375 -12.35 -17.93 7.35
CA SER A 375 -12.79 -17.76 8.73
C SER A 375 -13.00 -16.29 9.05
N TYR A 376 -12.13 -15.41 8.54
CA TYR A 376 -12.28 -13.97 8.70
C TYR A 376 -13.53 -13.46 7.99
N ALA A 377 -13.76 -13.86 6.74
CA ALA A 377 -14.94 -13.45 5.98
C ALA A 377 -16.26 -13.93 6.62
N LYS A 378 -16.27 -15.18 7.11
CA LYS A 378 -17.48 -15.84 7.60
C LYS A 378 -17.78 -15.54 9.08
N TYR A 379 -16.78 -15.58 9.93
CA TYR A 379 -16.93 -15.50 11.39
C TYR A 379 -16.40 -14.19 11.99
N GLY A 380 -15.61 -13.42 11.24
CA GLY A 380 -15.05 -12.15 11.68
C GLY A 380 -13.72 -12.26 12.44
N HIS A 381 -13.24 -13.47 12.74
CA HIS A 381 -11.93 -13.72 13.34
C HIS A 381 -11.04 -14.59 12.42
N PRO A 382 -9.76 -14.24 12.23
CA PRO A 382 -8.84 -15.01 11.39
C PRO A 382 -8.31 -16.24 12.11
N VAL A 383 -8.32 -17.39 11.42
CA VAL A 383 -7.75 -18.65 11.87
C VAL A 383 -6.72 -19.11 10.85
N PHE A 384 -5.44 -18.98 11.18
CA PHE A 384 -4.37 -19.50 10.35
C PHE A 384 -4.03 -20.93 10.79
N HIS A 385 -4.17 -21.89 9.87
CA HIS A 385 -4.06 -23.32 10.20
C HIS A 385 -5.01 -23.72 11.34
N ASN A 386 -4.51 -23.83 12.58
CA ASN A 386 -5.27 -24.15 13.79
C ASN A 386 -5.19 -23.04 14.86
N THR A 387 -4.60 -21.89 14.51
CA THR A 387 -4.35 -20.77 15.43
C THR A 387 -5.31 -19.63 15.11
N GLU A 388 -6.21 -19.33 16.03
CA GLU A 388 -7.01 -18.10 16.00
C GLU A 388 -6.13 -16.92 16.41
N LEU A 389 -6.18 -15.84 15.65
CA LEU A 389 -5.39 -14.64 15.92
C LEU A 389 -6.12 -13.78 16.97
N ASN A 390 -5.37 -13.26 17.94
CA ASN A 390 -5.87 -12.26 18.89
C ASN A 390 -6.02 -10.89 18.22
N SER A 391 -6.99 -10.12 18.69
CA SER A 391 -7.15 -8.73 18.32
C SER A 391 -6.13 -7.83 19.03
N MET A 392 -5.62 -6.82 18.34
CA MET A 392 -4.78 -5.76 18.92
C MET A 392 -5.54 -4.95 19.98
N ASN A 393 -6.86 -4.83 19.87
CA ASN A 393 -7.68 -4.12 20.85
C ASN A 393 -7.70 -4.79 22.24
N ASP A 394 -7.38 -6.08 22.31
CA ASP A 394 -7.45 -6.87 23.55
C ASP A 394 -6.12 -6.89 24.33
N GLU A 395 -5.10 -6.20 23.84
CA GLU A 395 -3.72 -6.32 24.31
C GLU A 395 -3.12 -4.93 24.55
N ASN A 396 -2.30 -4.79 25.60
CA ASN A 396 -1.71 -3.49 25.96
C ASN A 396 -0.41 -3.20 25.19
N GLU A 397 0.30 -4.25 24.79
CA GLU A 397 1.56 -4.18 24.07
C GLU A 397 1.32 -4.47 22.60
N PHE A 398 2.03 -3.75 21.73
CA PHE A 398 1.95 -4.01 20.30
C PHE A 398 2.62 -5.35 19.96
N PHE A 399 1.89 -6.22 19.28
CA PHE A 399 2.35 -7.53 18.84
C PHE A 399 1.99 -7.79 17.38
N PHE A 400 2.60 -8.80 16.79
CA PHE A 400 2.21 -9.32 15.48
C PHE A 400 2.32 -10.84 15.48
N TYR A 401 1.61 -11.50 14.57
CA TYR A 401 1.83 -12.91 14.29
C TYR A 401 2.85 -13.06 13.17
N ASN A 402 4.01 -13.67 13.44
CA ASN A 402 4.95 -14.06 12.40
C ASN A 402 4.50 -15.39 11.78
N ILE A 403 4.32 -15.42 10.47
CA ILE A 403 3.98 -16.62 9.70
C ILE A 403 5.20 -17.01 8.86
N SER A 404 5.98 -17.97 9.37
CA SER A 404 7.20 -18.48 8.74
C SER A 404 6.99 -19.79 7.97
N GLY A 405 5.79 -20.37 8.04
CA GLY A 405 5.45 -21.58 7.31
C GLY A 405 3.98 -21.96 7.41
N PRO A 406 3.55 -23.03 6.72
CA PRO A 406 2.15 -23.41 6.59
C PRO A 406 1.45 -23.75 7.93
N GLN A 407 2.22 -24.11 8.95
CA GLN A 407 1.75 -24.46 10.29
C GLN A 407 2.55 -23.71 11.38
N ASP A 408 3.45 -22.82 10.97
CA ASP A 408 4.35 -22.10 11.86
C ASP A 408 3.90 -20.65 11.93
N ILE A 409 3.14 -20.36 12.98
CA ILE A 409 2.61 -19.05 13.31
C ILE A 409 2.91 -18.76 14.78
N GLN A 410 3.59 -17.65 15.03
CA GLN A 410 4.05 -17.29 16.38
C GLN A 410 3.70 -15.85 16.69
N LYS A 411 3.04 -15.62 17.84
CA LYS A 411 2.81 -14.27 18.36
C LYS A 411 4.14 -13.71 18.87
N GLN A 412 4.53 -12.53 18.40
CA GLN A 412 5.77 -11.84 18.77
C GLN A 412 5.46 -10.39 19.17
N ILE A 413 6.24 -9.84 20.10
CA ILE A 413 6.18 -8.41 20.46
C ILE A 413 7.17 -7.67 19.55
N SER A 414 6.77 -6.53 19.00
CA SER A 414 7.69 -5.72 18.18
C SER A 414 8.78 -5.11 19.06
N THR A 415 10.03 -5.19 18.61
CA THR A 415 11.22 -4.70 19.32
C THR A 415 11.96 -3.61 18.53
N GLN A 416 11.32 -3.01 17.52
CA GLN A 416 11.97 -2.14 16.53
C GLN A 416 12.20 -0.68 16.99
N ASP A 417 12.54 -0.48 18.25
CA ASP A 417 12.61 0.86 18.86
C ASP A 417 13.59 1.81 18.14
N ALA A 418 14.70 1.29 17.60
CA ALA A 418 15.74 2.12 17.00
C ALA A 418 15.33 2.73 15.64
N ALA A 419 14.75 1.94 14.74
CA ALA A 419 14.31 2.43 13.42
C ALA A 419 13.10 3.38 13.57
N ILE A 420 12.15 2.97 14.41
CA ILE A 420 10.99 3.78 14.82
C ILE A 420 11.46 5.13 15.38
N SER A 421 12.44 5.13 16.28
CA SER A 421 13.03 6.34 16.85
C SER A 421 13.70 7.22 15.79
N LEU A 422 14.48 6.65 14.87
CA LEU A 422 15.13 7.41 13.80
C LEU A 422 14.10 8.15 12.95
N TRP A 423 13.15 7.42 12.37
CA TRP A 423 12.18 7.97 11.43
C TRP A 423 11.27 8.99 12.09
N THR A 424 10.95 8.80 13.36
CA THR A 424 10.08 9.74 14.06
C THR A 424 10.77 11.02 14.43
N ASP A 425 12.04 10.95 14.79
CA ASP A 425 12.81 12.15 15.04
C ASP A 425 13.04 12.95 13.73
N ILE A 426 13.26 12.25 12.61
CA ILE A 426 13.28 12.88 11.28
C ILE A 426 11.91 13.53 10.98
N MET A 427 10.81 12.81 11.17
CA MET A 427 9.47 13.33 10.89
C MET A 427 9.04 14.44 11.85
N GLY A 428 9.60 14.46 13.07
CA GLY A 428 9.39 15.49 14.08
C GLY A 428 9.83 16.89 13.65
N TYR A 429 10.61 17.03 12.56
CA TYR A 429 10.88 18.33 11.94
C TYR A 429 9.64 19.04 11.41
N SER A 430 8.52 18.33 11.24
CA SER A 430 7.27 18.91 10.80
C SER A 430 6.35 19.27 11.97
N ASN A 431 5.85 20.51 11.98
CA ASN A 431 4.79 20.93 12.90
C ASN A 431 3.49 20.10 12.72
N ALA A 432 3.29 19.45 11.57
CA ALA A 432 2.16 18.54 11.33
C ALA A 432 2.37 17.15 11.98
N TYR A 433 3.63 16.72 12.15
CA TYR A 433 4.02 15.43 12.74
C TYR A 433 4.65 15.56 14.13
N ASN A 434 4.56 16.74 14.76
CA ASN A 434 5.03 17.00 16.11
C ASN A 434 4.13 16.29 17.16
N ILE A 435 4.15 14.96 17.18
CA ILE A 435 3.47 14.11 18.16
C ILE A 435 4.41 12.98 18.53
N LYS A 436 5.08 13.20 19.66
CA LYS A 436 5.68 12.16 20.51
C LYS A 436 4.84 10.90 20.43
N TYR A 437 5.47 9.76 20.14
CA TYR A 437 4.94 8.46 20.51
C TYR A 437 4.25 8.56 21.87
N GLY A 438 2.92 8.45 21.87
CA GLY A 438 2.15 8.19 23.07
C GLY A 438 2.41 6.76 23.50
N LEU A 439 3.64 6.52 23.97
CA LEU A 439 3.98 5.45 24.88
C LEU A 439 3.44 5.83 26.26
#